data_AF-A0A7V4YU26-F1
#
_entry.id   AF-A0A7V4YU26-F1
#
_cell.length_a   1.000
_cell.length_b   1.000
_cell.length_c   1.000
_cell.angle_alpha   90.00
_cell.angle_beta   90.00
_cell.angle_gamma   90.00
#
_symmetry.space_group_name_H-M   'P 1'
#
loop_
_entity.id
_entity.type
_entity.pdbx_description
1 polymer ?
#
loop_
_entity_poly.entity_id
_entity_poly.type
_entity_poly.pdbx_seq_one_letter_code
_entity_poly.pdbx_strand_id
1 'polypeptide(L)'
;DPNFSPLGIVQAAVLGLTAAPYNTNTNIEFIPNMDGFPNGRRLEDDVTLIELQAVSGVALAAIGLWYDDYTAGGSPVTQDLLDVLTYRTGVNSNDKYFKSEFPYVAAPWSGTEVGE
;
A
#
# COMPACT_ATOMS: atom_id res chain seq x y z
N ASP A 1 -3.74 -14.81 -2.32
CA ASP A 1 -2.90 -14.61 -3.51
C ASP A 1 -1.48 -14.28 -3.03
N PRO A 2 -0.44 -14.98 -3.50
CA PRO A 2 0.96 -14.69 -3.15
C PRO A 2 1.42 -13.26 -3.47
N ASN A 3 0.79 -12.58 -4.43
CA ASN A 3 1.15 -11.23 -4.85
C ASN A 3 0.28 -10.14 -4.19
N PHE A 4 -0.60 -10.52 -3.28
CA PHE A 4 -1.45 -9.59 -2.56
C PHE A 4 -0.62 -8.69 -1.64
N SER A 5 -0.95 -7.40 -1.61
CA SER A 5 -0.46 -6.44 -0.64
C SER A 5 -1.60 -5.53 -0.18
N PRO A 6 -1.70 -5.21 1.13
CA PRO A 6 -2.70 -4.29 1.65
C PRO A 6 -2.40 -2.82 1.30
N LEU A 7 -1.27 -2.53 0.64
CA LEU A 7 -0.82 -1.17 0.30
C LEU A 7 -1.33 -0.66 -1.06
N GLY A 8 -2.23 -1.38 -1.73
CA GLY A 8 -2.91 -0.94 -2.96
C GLY A 8 -1.96 -0.32 -3.99
N ILE A 9 -2.23 0.94 -4.36
CA ILE A 9 -1.46 1.69 -5.35
C ILE A 9 0.03 1.85 -5.01
N VAL A 10 0.40 1.91 -3.73
CA VAL A 10 1.81 2.06 -3.33
C VAL A 10 2.59 0.80 -3.73
N GLN A 11 2.02 -0.38 -3.49
CA GLN A 11 2.64 -1.62 -3.96
C GLN A 11 2.68 -1.70 -5.49
N ALA A 12 1.58 -1.33 -6.16
CA ALA A 12 1.53 -1.35 -7.62
C ALA A 12 2.61 -0.45 -8.24
N ALA A 13 2.83 0.75 -7.68
CA ALA A 13 3.87 1.66 -8.12
C ALA A 13 5.28 1.07 -7.90
N VAL A 14 5.55 0.49 -6.72
CA VAL A 14 6.83 -0.17 -6.43
C VAL A 14 7.10 -1.29 -7.43
N LEU A 15 6.11 -2.15 -7.70
CA LEU A 15 6.25 -3.22 -8.69
C LEU A 15 6.52 -2.67 -10.10
N GLY A 16 5.77 -1.65 -10.53
CA GLY A 16 5.97 -1.00 -11.83
C GLY A 16 7.35 -0.37 -12.00
N LEU A 17 8.00 0.07 -10.91
CA LEU A 17 9.30 0.71 -10.95
C LEU A 17 10.47 -0.28 -10.76
N THR A 18 10.29 -1.35 -9.97
CA THR A 18 11.40 -2.17 -9.46
C THR A 18 11.36 -3.63 -9.85
N ALA A 19 10.22 -4.15 -10.32
CA ALA A 19 10.04 -5.58 -10.54
C ALA A 19 9.82 -5.92 -12.02
N ALA A 20 10.54 -6.93 -12.48
CA ALA A 20 10.24 -7.57 -13.77
C ALA A 20 8.93 -8.37 -13.66
N PRO A 21 8.11 -8.44 -14.72
CA PRO A 21 8.34 -7.83 -16.04
C PRO A 21 7.95 -6.35 -16.14
N TYR A 22 7.30 -5.79 -15.11
CA TYR A 22 6.61 -4.49 -15.15
C TYR A 22 7.51 -3.28 -15.41
N ASN A 23 8.80 -3.37 -15.07
CA ASN A 23 9.77 -2.28 -15.27
C ASN A 23 10.72 -2.50 -16.47
N THR A 24 10.48 -3.53 -17.29
CA THR A 24 11.46 -3.95 -18.31
C THR A 24 11.18 -3.45 -19.73
N ASN A 25 9.94 -3.08 -20.02
CA ASN A 25 9.49 -2.68 -21.35
C ASN A 25 8.26 -1.76 -21.25
N THR A 26 7.74 -1.29 -22.39
CA THR A 26 6.60 -0.36 -22.46
C THR A 26 5.25 -1.04 -22.74
N ASN A 27 5.16 -2.36 -22.58
CA ASN A 27 3.91 -3.09 -22.80
C ASN A 27 2.90 -2.76 -21.69
N ILE A 28 1.63 -2.89 -22.02
CA ILE A 28 0.55 -2.82 -21.03
C ILE A 28 0.53 -4.15 -20.29
N GLU A 29 0.82 -4.11 -18.98
CA GLU A 29 0.86 -5.28 -18.11
C GLU A 29 -0.19 -5.16 -16.99
N PHE A 30 -0.72 -6.30 -16.56
CA PHE A 30 -1.59 -6.35 -15.38
C PHE A 30 -0.74 -6.35 -14.11
N ILE A 31 -0.50 -5.16 -13.55
CA ILE A 31 0.23 -5.01 -12.29
C ILE A 31 -0.69 -5.42 -11.12
N PRO A 32 -0.25 -6.30 -10.21
CA PRO A 32 -1.01 -6.68 -9.03
C PRO A 32 -1.39 -5.47 -8.16
N ASN A 33 -2.51 -5.58 -7.43
CA ASN A 33 -3.02 -4.57 -6.49
C ASN A 33 -3.51 -3.24 -7.09
N MET A 34 -3.63 -3.16 -8.43
CA MET A 34 -4.26 -2.01 -9.10
C MET A 34 -5.75 -1.85 -8.80
N ASP A 35 -6.40 -2.91 -8.30
CA ASP A 35 -7.79 -2.96 -7.85
C ASP A 35 -7.98 -2.49 -6.39
N GLY A 36 -6.89 -2.22 -5.68
CA GLY A 36 -6.91 -1.64 -4.34
C GLY A 36 -7.12 -0.12 -4.32
N PHE A 37 -7.11 0.46 -3.12
CA PHE A 37 -7.19 1.90 -2.95
C PHE A 37 -6.08 2.65 -3.73
N PRO A 38 -6.40 3.77 -4.44
CA PRO A 38 -7.67 4.49 -4.49
C PRO A 38 -8.61 4.09 -5.65
N ASN A 39 -8.18 3.26 -6.59
CA ASN A 39 -8.99 2.87 -7.76
C ASN A 39 -10.10 1.86 -7.42
N GLY A 40 -10.00 1.24 -6.27
CA GLY A 40 -11.05 0.46 -5.62
C GLY A 40 -10.96 0.62 -4.11
N ARG A 41 -11.55 -0.33 -3.37
CA ARG A 41 -11.35 -0.46 -1.93
C ARG A 41 -11.59 -1.90 -1.53
N ARG A 42 -10.51 -2.67 -1.36
CA ARG A 42 -10.58 -4.06 -0.88
C ARG A 42 -10.76 -4.02 0.64
N LEU A 43 -11.41 -5.04 1.21
CA LEU A 43 -11.64 -5.09 2.66
C LEU A 43 -10.33 -5.28 3.43
N GLU A 44 -9.33 -5.82 2.75
CA GLU A 44 -7.98 -6.08 3.24
C GLU A 44 -7.01 -4.90 3.04
N ASP A 45 -7.43 -3.81 2.39
CA ASP A 45 -6.57 -2.64 2.19
C ASP A 45 -6.43 -1.84 3.49
N ASP A 46 -5.20 -1.47 3.84
CA ASP A 46 -4.94 -0.50 4.90
C ASP A 46 -5.06 0.91 4.33
N VAL A 47 -6.31 1.30 4.09
CA VAL A 47 -6.65 2.60 3.48
C VAL A 47 -6.03 3.75 4.27
N THR A 48 -6.06 3.68 5.61
CA THR A 48 -5.51 4.72 6.46
C THR A 48 -4.00 4.89 6.29
N LEU A 49 -3.26 3.79 6.19
CA LEU A 49 -1.83 3.85 5.93
C LEU A 49 -1.53 4.38 4.53
N ILE A 50 -2.25 3.89 3.51
CA ILE A 50 -2.07 4.34 2.12
C ILE A 50 -2.35 5.85 2.01
N GLU A 51 -3.43 6.34 2.62
CA GLU A 51 -3.78 7.76 2.64
C GLU A 51 -2.71 8.60 3.33
N LEU A 52 -2.20 8.15 4.49
CA LEU A 52 -1.14 8.86 5.20
C LEU A 52 0.17 8.89 4.40
N GLN A 53 0.52 7.80 3.72
CA GLN A 53 1.70 7.76 2.84
C GLN A 53 1.52 8.66 1.61
N ALA A 54 0.32 8.67 1.01
CA ALA A 54 0.00 9.51 -0.12
C ALA A 54 0.03 11.01 0.25
N VAL A 55 -0.60 11.39 1.36
CA VAL A 55 -0.63 12.77 1.89
C VAL A 55 0.77 13.25 2.29
N SER A 56 1.58 12.36 2.87
CA SER A 56 2.97 12.66 3.23
C SER A 56 3.86 12.88 2.00
N GLY A 57 3.40 12.54 0.79
CA GLY A 57 4.07 12.88 -0.46
C GLY A 57 4.70 11.70 -1.21
N VAL A 58 4.44 10.44 -0.82
CA VAL A 58 4.98 9.25 -1.52
C VAL A 58 4.64 9.26 -3.02
N ALA A 59 3.42 9.66 -3.38
CA ALA A 59 3.00 9.76 -4.77
C ALA A 59 3.77 10.84 -5.56
N LEU A 60 4.09 11.98 -4.91
CA LEU A 60 4.87 13.05 -5.52
C LEU A 60 6.33 12.62 -5.71
N ALA A 61 6.92 11.99 -4.69
CA ALA A 61 8.25 11.42 -4.79
C ALA A 61 8.33 10.39 -5.94
N ALA A 62 7.30 9.57 -6.14
CA ALA A 62 7.29 8.59 -7.23
C ALA A 62 7.34 9.22 -8.65
N ILE A 63 6.87 10.47 -8.82
CA ILE A 63 6.90 11.19 -10.12
C ILE A 63 8.08 12.18 -10.22
N GLY A 64 9.05 12.09 -9.32
CA GLY A 64 10.25 12.91 -9.35
C GLY A 64 10.14 14.28 -8.66
N LEU A 65 9.07 14.51 -7.89
CA LEU A 65 8.97 15.63 -6.97
C LEU A 65 9.44 15.16 -5.59
N TRP A 66 10.75 15.22 -5.39
CA TRP A 66 11.43 14.69 -4.21
C TRP A 66 11.12 15.48 -2.94
N TYR A 67 11.37 14.84 -1.80
CA TYR A 67 11.35 15.47 -0.48
C TYR A 67 12.46 16.54 -0.40
N ASP A 68 12.32 17.49 0.51
CA ASP A 68 13.24 18.62 0.64
C ASP A 68 14.61 18.23 1.23
N ASP A 69 14.72 17.04 1.84
CA ASP A 69 15.97 16.41 2.26
C ASP A 69 16.78 15.79 1.10
N TYR A 70 16.24 15.80 -0.14
CA TYR A 70 16.93 15.29 -1.32
C TYR A 70 18.11 16.17 -1.76
N THR A 71 19.28 15.54 -1.93
CA THR A 71 20.46 16.16 -2.54
C THR A 71 20.63 15.70 -3.99
N ALA A 72 20.71 16.66 -4.92
CA ALA A 72 20.88 16.36 -6.35
C ALA A 72 22.08 15.46 -6.63
N GLY A 73 21.85 14.38 -7.37
CA GLY A 73 22.86 13.34 -7.66
C GLY A 73 22.98 12.25 -6.59
N GLY A 74 22.27 12.38 -5.46
CA GLY A 74 22.10 11.34 -4.45
C GLY A 74 20.94 10.39 -4.77
N SER A 75 20.70 9.45 -3.85
CA SER A 75 19.54 8.55 -3.90
C SER A 75 18.24 9.36 -3.71
N PRO A 76 17.21 9.14 -4.53
CA PRO A 76 15.87 9.70 -4.29
C PRO A 76 15.16 9.06 -3.08
N VAL A 77 15.67 7.92 -2.59
CA VAL A 77 15.18 7.27 -1.37
C VAL A 77 15.91 7.87 -0.17
N THR A 78 15.42 9.03 0.27
CA THR A 78 15.97 9.80 1.39
C THR A 78 15.44 9.29 2.75
N GLN A 79 15.94 9.84 3.85
CA GLN A 79 15.51 9.39 5.19
C GLN A 79 14.04 9.76 5.43
N ASP A 80 13.61 10.95 5.01
CA ASP A 80 12.21 11.37 5.20
C ASP A 80 11.25 10.48 4.40
N LEU A 81 11.61 10.10 3.17
CA LEU A 81 10.83 9.15 2.39
C LEU A 81 10.81 7.76 3.06
N LEU A 82 11.94 7.30 3.59
CA LEU A 82 12.02 6.02 4.31
C LEU A 82 11.14 6.01 5.56
N ASP A 83 11.10 7.10 6.32
CA ASP A 83 10.28 7.22 7.52
C ASP A 83 8.78 7.09 7.17
N VAL A 84 8.34 7.69 6.07
CA VAL A 84 6.96 7.56 5.58
C VAL A 84 6.65 6.16 5.06
N LEU A 85 7.56 5.54 4.29
CA LEU A 85 7.36 4.18 3.76
C LEU A 85 7.36 3.11 4.85
N THR A 86 8.12 3.33 5.93
CA THR A 86 8.22 2.42 7.08
C THR A 86 7.22 2.71 8.18
N TYR A 87 6.57 3.88 8.17
CA TYR A 87 5.47 4.21 9.07
C TYR A 87 4.37 3.13 9.04
N ARG A 88 3.83 2.81 10.22
CA ARG A 88 2.70 1.91 10.39
C ARG A 88 1.73 2.55 11.39
N THR A 89 0.43 2.37 11.15
CA THR A 89 -0.64 2.89 12.01
C THR A 89 -0.77 2.12 13.32
N GLY A 90 -0.17 0.94 13.40
CA GLY A 90 -0.34 -0.02 14.51
C GLY A 90 -1.51 -0.98 14.29
N VAL A 91 -2.34 -0.76 13.26
CA VAL A 91 -3.47 -1.63 12.89
C VAL A 91 -3.17 -2.22 11.50
N ASN A 92 -2.42 -3.33 11.49
CA ASN A 92 -1.86 -3.89 10.25
C ASN A 92 -2.60 -5.15 9.74
N SER A 93 -3.67 -5.55 10.43
CA SER A 93 -4.47 -6.73 10.09
C SER A 93 -5.86 -6.62 10.70
N ASN A 94 -6.81 -7.31 10.10
CA ASN A 94 -8.16 -7.43 10.66
C ASN A 94 -8.14 -8.33 11.91
N ASP A 95 -8.87 -7.92 12.95
CA ASP A 95 -8.97 -8.67 14.21
C ASP A 95 -9.78 -9.98 14.08
N LYS A 96 -10.65 -10.06 13.07
CA LYS A 96 -11.50 -11.21 12.77
C LYS A 96 -11.53 -11.48 11.28
N TYR A 97 -11.72 -12.75 10.93
CA TYR A 97 -11.80 -13.18 9.55
C TYR A 97 -13.04 -12.64 8.83
N PHE A 98 -12.88 -12.34 7.54
CA PHE A 98 -13.98 -12.04 6.65
C PHE A 98 -14.83 -13.28 6.34
N LYS A 99 -16.11 -13.05 6.09
CA LYS A 99 -17.03 -14.12 5.68
C LYS A 99 -16.80 -14.44 4.21
N SER A 100 -16.92 -15.72 3.83
CA SER A 100 -16.90 -16.16 2.43
C SER A 100 -18.20 -15.88 1.67
N GLU A 101 -19.22 -15.36 2.37
CA GLU A 101 -20.55 -15.07 1.84
C GLU A 101 -21.00 -13.68 2.28
N PHE A 102 -21.94 -13.11 1.53
CA PHE A 102 -22.51 -11.80 1.80
C PHE A 102 -22.93 -11.67 3.28
N PRO A 103 -22.52 -10.60 4.00
CA PRO A 103 -21.97 -9.33 3.50
C PRO A 103 -20.42 -9.25 3.38
N TYR A 104 -19.70 -10.37 3.42
CA TYR A 104 -18.22 -10.45 3.33
C TYR A 104 -17.43 -9.72 4.43
N VAL A 105 -18.10 -9.06 5.38
CA VAL A 105 -17.46 -8.44 6.56
C VAL A 105 -17.52 -9.38 7.78
N ALA A 106 -16.60 -9.18 8.72
CA ALA A 106 -16.62 -9.89 10.00
C ALA A 106 -17.95 -9.63 10.75
N ALA A 107 -18.47 -10.66 11.44
CA ALA A 107 -19.66 -10.49 12.27
C ALA A 107 -19.33 -9.61 13.50
N PRO A 108 -20.31 -8.88 14.07
CA PRO A 108 -20.14 -8.24 15.36
C PRO A 108 -19.69 -9.27 16.41
N TRP A 109 -18.68 -8.90 17.21
CA TRP A 109 -18.08 -9.76 18.23
C TRP A 109 -17.88 -8.95 19.52
N SER A 110 -17.75 -9.64 20.64
CA SER A 110 -17.55 -8.97 21.92
C SER A 110 -16.13 -8.41 22.00
N GLY A 111 -15.99 -7.11 22.30
CA GLY A 111 -14.68 -6.45 22.42
C GLY A 111 -13.79 -6.95 23.58
N THR A 112 -14.27 -7.91 24.39
CA THR A 112 -13.51 -8.55 25.47
C THR A 112 -13.08 -9.98 25.16
N GLU A 113 -13.47 -10.52 24.00
CA GLU A 113 -13.16 -11.89 23.59
C GLU A 113 -11.81 -11.88 22.85
N VAL A 114 -10.71 -11.92 23.62
CA VAL A 114 -9.35 -11.89 23.07
C VAL A 114 -8.93 -13.31 22.68
N GLY A 115 -8.68 -13.52 21.38
CA GLY A 115 -7.93 -14.66 20.85
C GLY A 115 -8.77 -15.87 20.41
N GLU A 116 -8.93 -16.01 19.09
CA GLU A 116 -9.04 -17.29 18.37
C GLU A 116 -8.22 -17.19 17.08
#